data_AF-A0A925NWJ7-F1
#
_entry.id   AF-A0A925NWJ7-F1
#
_cell.length_a   1.000
_cell.length_b   1.000
_cell.length_c   1.000
_cell.angle_alpha   90.00
_cell.angle_beta   90.00
_cell.angle_gamma   90.00
#
_symmetry.space_group_name_H-M   'P 1'
#
loop_
_entity.id
_entity.type
_entity.pdbx_description
1 polymer ?
#
loop_
_entity_poly.entity_id
_entity_poly.type
_entity_poly.pdbx_seq_one_letter_code
_entity_poly.pdbx_strand_id
1 'polypeptide(L)'
;SRAEYSLTAKTTRLQLDQEWINPDGDTFAVIRGTTVFAQSEKLTLAEEPINKPVCGAALELDRLYDGLKSGRWLIVSGERADITPEKKAANATSVGPTDDTTSGKPSPIQVKGVIASELVMLAGVEQGYEFEGEGKLPGDKTHSRLLLAAALKYCYKRDTVIIYGNVAKATHGETRNEVLGSGDGSKALQQFTLRQPPLTFVSAANAAGMESTLVLRVNDVQWHEAYSLAGLLPTHRKFITKTDDDGKTTVVFGNGQRGARLPTGQENVIAVYRNGIGKPGNVKADQITQLASRQLGVKAVTNPLRASGGADKENRDQARQNAPLAVTALDRLVSTQDYADFARTSAGIGKASAIRLSDGYRQIVHVTIAGAEDILIEKTSDLYRNLVKALHDFGDPSLPIQVEVRKLLLLVIQAKVRVLPDYLWEKVEPKVRAALLDRFSFAGRDLGQDALLSEAIGAIQMVEGVQFVDVDKFDGVDEQRVMEALAGDETRNLARFIDLKKRVMARLAESETDPDKEIQSAELACFSPDVTDTIILSPYE
;
A
#
# COMPACT_ATOMS: atom_id res chain seq x y z
N SER A 1 37.31 -60.52 -30.86
CA SER A 1 37.36 -60.50 -29.38
C SER A 1 38.77 -60.08 -28.97
N ARG A 2 38.95 -58.97 -28.24
CA ARG A 2 40.27 -58.38 -27.90
C ARG A 2 40.67 -58.63 -26.42
N ALA A 3 40.39 -59.82 -25.92
CA ALA A 3 40.90 -60.26 -24.61
C ALA A 3 42.39 -60.68 -24.66
N GLU A 4 43.00 -60.77 -25.86
CA GLU A 4 44.36 -61.31 -26.04
C GLU A 4 45.52 -60.32 -25.77
N TYR A 5 45.26 -59.04 -25.48
CA TYR A 5 46.33 -58.02 -25.35
C TYR A 5 46.49 -57.40 -23.95
N SER A 6 45.82 -57.90 -22.90
CA SER A 6 46.03 -57.50 -21.48
C SER A 6 46.10 -55.99 -21.19
N LEU A 7 45.32 -55.16 -21.89
CA LEU A 7 45.22 -53.71 -21.65
C LEU A 7 43.86 -53.37 -21.01
N THR A 8 43.84 -53.07 -19.71
CA THR A 8 42.67 -52.54 -18.98
C THR A 8 42.74 -51.01 -18.90
N ALA A 9 42.17 -50.33 -19.89
CA ALA A 9 41.94 -48.88 -19.85
C ALA A 9 40.64 -48.52 -20.57
N LYS A 10 39.97 -47.44 -20.15
CA LYS A 10 38.87 -46.86 -20.92
C LYS A 10 39.45 -46.23 -22.19
N THR A 11 39.18 -46.83 -23.35
CA THR A 11 39.64 -46.31 -24.65
C THR A 11 38.49 -45.63 -25.38
N THR A 12 38.72 -44.43 -25.90
CA THR A 12 37.80 -43.78 -26.84
C THR A 12 38.06 -44.34 -28.24
N ARG A 13 37.06 -44.98 -28.85
CA ARG A 13 37.13 -45.43 -30.25
C ARG A 13 36.67 -44.29 -31.14
N LEU A 14 37.55 -43.84 -32.03
CA LEU A 14 37.20 -42.91 -33.09
C LEU A 14 36.79 -43.72 -34.33
N GLN A 15 35.67 -43.36 -34.94
CA GLN A 15 35.26 -43.86 -36.26
C GLN A 15 35.50 -42.73 -37.25
N LEU A 16 36.34 -42.99 -38.25
CA LEU A 16 36.56 -42.04 -39.33
C LEU A 16 35.38 -42.14 -40.32
N ASP A 17 35.10 -41.04 -40.99
CA ASP A 17 34.06 -40.92 -42.01
C ASP A 17 34.37 -41.73 -43.28
N GLN A 18 35.63 -42.09 -43.48
CA GLN A 18 36.09 -42.96 -44.57
C GLN A 18 36.93 -44.13 -44.04
N GLU A 19 36.86 -45.27 -44.73
CA GLU A 19 37.73 -46.41 -44.44
C GLU A 19 39.17 -46.05 -44.79
N TRP A 20 40.05 -46.09 -43.79
CA TRP A 20 41.47 -45.71 -43.93
C TRP A 20 42.41 -46.92 -43.98
N ILE A 21 41.89 -48.12 -43.75
CA ILE A 21 42.63 -49.39 -43.79
C ILE A 21 41.76 -50.46 -44.43
N ASN A 22 42.33 -51.24 -45.36
CA ASN A 22 41.69 -52.40 -45.95
C ASN A 22 42.11 -53.67 -45.17
N PRO A 23 41.20 -54.28 -44.38
CA PRO A 23 41.55 -55.41 -43.51
C PRO A 23 41.97 -56.68 -44.27
N ASP A 24 41.59 -56.82 -45.55
CA ASP A 24 41.90 -58.01 -46.36
C ASP A 24 43.19 -57.88 -47.18
N GLY A 25 43.74 -56.65 -47.29
CA GLY A 25 44.92 -56.35 -48.11
C GLY A 25 46.08 -55.70 -47.35
N ASP A 26 45.79 -54.95 -46.28
CA ASP A 26 46.81 -54.20 -45.57
C ASP A 26 47.41 -55.00 -44.41
N THR A 27 48.74 -55.00 -44.34
CA THR A 27 49.47 -55.66 -43.26
C THR A 27 49.61 -54.75 -42.04
N PHE A 28 49.97 -55.33 -40.89
CA PHE A 28 50.26 -54.57 -39.66
C PHE A 28 51.34 -53.48 -39.81
N ALA A 29 52.14 -53.51 -40.89
CA ALA A 29 53.10 -52.44 -41.20
C ALA A 29 52.40 -51.09 -41.47
N VAL A 30 51.21 -51.11 -42.09
CA VAL A 30 50.41 -49.90 -42.37
C VAL A 30 49.97 -49.26 -41.05
N ILE A 31 49.39 -50.04 -40.14
CA ILE A 31 48.95 -49.57 -38.81
C ILE A 31 50.12 -48.98 -38.02
N ARG A 32 51.29 -49.64 -38.02
CA ARG A 32 52.48 -49.19 -37.29
C ARG A 32 53.12 -47.93 -37.90
N GLY A 33 52.91 -47.67 -39.19
CA GLY A 33 53.39 -46.49 -39.88
C GLY A 33 52.46 -45.28 -39.80
N THR A 34 51.20 -45.46 -39.37
CA THR A 34 50.22 -44.36 -39.29
C THR A 34 50.42 -43.53 -38.02
N THR A 35 50.56 -42.22 -38.19
CA THR A 35 50.54 -41.25 -37.09
C THR A 35 49.21 -40.49 -37.12
N VAL A 36 48.50 -40.44 -36.00
CA VAL A 36 47.24 -39.70 -35.87
C VAL A 36 47.53 -38.37 -35.16
N PHE A 37 47.25 -37.25 -35.82
CA PHE A 37 47.27 -35.93 -35.20
C PHE A 37 45.85 -35.55 -34.77
N ALA A 38 45.67 -35.24 -33.50
CA ALA A 38 44.40 -34.73 -32.97
C ALA A 38 44.60 -33.30 -32.45
N GLN A 39 43.74 -32.37 -32.85
CA GLN A 39 43.73 -31.00 -32.34
C GLN A 39 42.60 -30.86 -31.33
N SER A 40 42.90 -30.36 -30.13
CA SER A 40 41.89 -30.02 -29.13
C SER A 40 41.43 -28.58 -29.32
N GLU A 41 40.11 -28.36 -29.35
CA GLU A 41 39.50 -27.03 -29.26
C GLU A 41 39.00 -26.80 -27.83
N LYS A 42 39.30 -25.63 -27.25
CA LYS A 42 38.85 -25.26 -25.91
C LYS A 42 37.42 -24.75 -25.98
N LEU A 43 36.46 -25.53 -25.48
CA LEU A 43 35.07 -25.10 -25.37
C LEU A 43 34.91 -24.07 -24.25
N THR A 44 34.13 -23.01 -24.50
CA THR A 44 33.67 -22.10 -23.46
C THR A 44 32.65 -22.81 -22.59
N LEU A 45 32.92 -22.89 -21.28
CA LEU A 45 31.96 -23.42 -20.32
C LEU A 45 30.70 -22.54 -20.32
N ALA A 46 29.53 -23.17 -20.29
CA ALA A 46 28.27 -22.45 -20.12
C ALA A 46 28.18 -21.90 -18.68
N GLU A 47 27.59 -20.72 -18.53
CA GLU A 47 27.32 -20.14 -17.21
C GLU A 47 26.21 -20.95 -16.51
N GLU A 48 26.42 -21.27 -15.24
CA GLU A 48 25.40 -21.94 -14.43
C GLU A 48 24.31 -20.92 -14.02
N PRO A 49 23.03 -21.14 -14.38
CA PRO A 49 21.98 -20.19 -14.03
C PRO A 49 21.69 -20.20 -12.54
N ILE A 50 21.73 -19.02 -11.91
CA ILE A 50 21.30 -18.85 -10.52
C ILE A 50 19.78 -18.85 -10.47
N ASN A 51 19.18 -19.96 -10.06
CA ASN A 51 17.71 -20.10 -9.98
C ASN A 51 17.12 -19.70 -8.62
N LYS A 52 17.96 -19.34 -7.65
CA LYS A 52 17.51 -18.98 -6.30
C LYS A 52 16.70 -17.69 -6.36
N PRO A 53 15.53 -17.63 -5.68
CA PRO A 53 14.79 -16.40 -5.49
C PRO A 53 15.66 -15.30 -4.85
N VAL A 54 15.34 -14.06 -5.17
CA VAL A 54 15.99 -12.88 -4.58
C VAL A 54 15.28 -12.54 -3.28
N CYS A 55 15.97 -12.68 -2.16
CA CYS A 55 15.45 -12.45 -0.82
C CYS A 55 16.52 -11.77 0.07
N GLY A 56 16.12 -11.32 1.26
CA GLY A 56 17.07 -10.87 2.28
C GLY A 56 17.60 -9.46 2.04
N ALA A 57 18.74 -9.13 2.64
CA ALA A 57 19.29 -7.78 2.65
C ALA A 57 20.45 -7.56 1.66
N ALA A 58 20.84 -8.57 0.89
CA ALA A 58 21.95 -8.47 -0.08
C ALA A 58 21.45 -8.82 -1.49
N LEU A 59 21.63 -7.88 -2.43
CA LEU A 59 21.24 -8.06 -3.83
C LEU A 59 22.48 -8.05 -4.72
N GLU A 60 22.79 -9.19 -5.33
CA GLU A 60 23.89 -9.35 -6.27
C GLU A 60 23.44 -8.95 -7.69
N LEU A 61 24.26 -8.15 -8.38
CA LEU A 61 24.01 -7.67 -9.73
C LEU A 61 24.92 -8.38 -10.74
N ASP A 62 24.51 -8.43 -12.01
CA ASP A 62 25.22 -9.13 -13.10
C ASP A 62 26.57 -8.49 -13.50
N ARG A 63 26.78 -7.23 -13.11
CA ARG A 63 27.94 -6.43 -13.51
C ARG A 63 28.26 -5.36 -12.46
N LEU A 64 29.34 -4.64 -12.71
CA LEU A 64 29.71 -3.45 -11.97
C LEU A 64 28.74 -2.28 -12.29
N TYR A 65 28.15 -1.70 -11.25
CA TYR A 65 27.33 -0.50 -11.34
C TYR A 65 27.94 0.62 -10.49
N ASP A 66 28.23 1.75 -11.14
CA ASP A 66 28.77 2.95 -10.48
C ASP A 66 27.68 3.96 -10.09
N GLY A 67 27.99 4.85 -9.14
CA GLY A 67 27.12 5.96 -8.75
C GLY A 67 26.00 5.61 -7.76
N LEU A 68 25.89 4.34 -7.38
CA LEU A 68 25.06 3.89 -6.25
C LEU A 68 25.78 4.24 -4.94
N LYS A 69 25.07 4.90 -4.01
CA LYS A 69 25.62 5.40 -2.75
C LYS A 69 24.69 5.04 -1.60
N SER A 70 25.26 4.78 -0.43
CA SER A 70 24.51 4.63 0.82
C SER A 70 23.55 5.80 1.04
N GLY A 71 22.38 5.52 1.62
CA GLY A 71 21.29 6.48 1.83
C GLY A 71 20.42 6.74 0.59
N ARG A 72 20.66 6.06 -0.53
CA ARG A 72 19.80 6.12 -1.71
C ARG A 72 18.59 5.21 -1.56
N TRP A 73 17.42 5.74 -1.88
CA TRP A 73 16.20 4.96 -2.04
C TRP A 73 16.19 4.19 -3.36
N LEU A 74 15.81 2.92 -3.29
CA LEU A 74 15.59 2.03 -4.42
C LEU A 74 14.17 1.46 -4.33
N ILE A 75 13.61 1.04 -5.46
CA ILE A 75 12.42 0.18 -5.46
C ILE A 75 12.81 -1.17 -6.06
N VAL A 76 12.50 -2.24 -5.35
CA VAL A 76 12.63 -3.61 -5.85
C VAL A 76 11.23 -4.11 -6.21
N SER A 77 11.04 -4.57 -7.45
CA SER A 77 9.75 -5.05 -7.94
C SER A 77 9.92 -6.38 -8.65
N GLY A 78 8.96 -7.30 -8.49
CA GLY A 78 8.98 -8.58 -9.17
C GLY A 78 7.81 -9.48 -8.76
N GLU A 79 7.74 -10.66 -9.39
CA GLU A 79 6.79 -11.71 -9.02
C GLU A 79 7.24 -12.37 -7.70
N ARG A 80 6.31 -12.52 -6.75
CA ARG A 80 6.57 -13.18 -5.48
C ARG A 80 6.77 -14.68 -5.64
N ALA A 81 7.83 -15.22 -5.04
CA ALA A 81 8.17 -16.63 -5.00
C ALA A 81 7.80 -17.33 -3.67
N ASP A 82 7.39 -16.56 -2.67
CA ASP A 82 7.06 -16.98 -1.30
C ASP A 82 5.56 -17.21 -1.04
N ILE A 83 4.73 -17.22 -2.09
CA ILE A 83 3.30 -17.49 -1.96
C ILE A 83 3.02 -18.97 -2.23
N THR A 84 2.68 -19.70 -1.17
CA THR A 84 2.13 -21.07 -1.27
C THR A 84 0.66 -21.06 -0.87
N PRO A 85 -0.26 -21.65 -1.63
CA PRO A 85 -1.65 -21.79 -1.24
C PRO A 85 -1.72 -22.69 -0.01
N GLU A 86 -2.49 -22.26 0.96
CA GLU A 86 -2.74 -23.04 2.16
C GLU A 86 -3.31 -24.42 1.80
N LYS A 87 -2.73 -25.46 2.40
CA LYS A 87 -3.34 -26.79 2.37
C LYS A 87 -4.68 -26.69 3.08
N LYS A 88 -5.79 -26.87 2.35
CA LYS A 88 -7.10 -27.13 2.95
C LYS A 88 -6.94 -28.14 4.09
N ALA A 89 -7.38 -27.75 5.29
CA ALA A 89 -7.51 -28.65 6.42
C ALA A 89 -8.30 -29.89 5.96
N ALA A 90 -7.64 -31.05 5.99
CA ALA A 90 -8.24 -32.32 5.66
C ALA A 90 -9.23 -32.69 6.78
N ASN A 91 -10.52 -32.45 6.56
CA ASN A 91 -11.53 -33.27 7.22
C ASN A 91 -11.50 -34.64 6.55
N ALA A 92 -10.83 -35.56 7.21
CA ALA A 92 -10.77 -36.96 6.85
C ALA A 92 -12.15 -37.61 6.98
N THR A 93 -12.70 -38.06 5.86
CA THR A 93 -13.39 -39.35 5.78
C THR A 93 -13.50 -39.76 4.32
N SER A 94 -12.52 -40.52 3.84
CA SER A 94 -12.75 -41.50 2.78
C SER A 94 -11.83 -42.69 2.97
N VAL A 95 -12.44 -43.85 2.90
CA VAL A 95 -11.89 -45.19 3.13
C VAL A 95 -11.51 -45.80 1.78
N GLY A 96 -10.31 -46.39 1.70
CA GLY A 96 -9.96 -47.51 0.79
C GLY A 96 -9.11 -47.20 -0.45
N PRO A 97 -8.41 -48.20 -1.05
CA PRO A 97 -7.07 -48.61 -0.62
C PRO A 97 -6.00 -48.64 -1.74
N THR A 98 -4.72 -48.58 -1.29
CA THR A 98 -3.46 -49.14 -1.86
C THR A 98 -3.16 -49.00 -3.37
N ASP A 99 -2.10 -48.26 -3.70
CA ASP A 99 -0.84 -48.87 -4.18
C ASP A 99 0.35 -47.90 -4.21
N ASP A 100 1.52 -48.51 -4.10
CA ASP A 100 2.88 -47.98 -3.87
C ASP A 100 3.48 -47.25 -5.09
N THR A 101 4.20 -46.13 -4.86
CA THR A 101 5.39 -45.68 -5.63
C THR A 101 6.01 -44.40 -5.06
N THR A 102 7.09 -44.59 -4.30
CA THR A 102 8.37 -43.86 -4.25
C THR A 102 8.43 -42.36 -4.65
N SER A 103 8.72 -41.52 -3.65
CA SER A 103 9.40 -40.20 -3.71
C SER A 103 8.91 -39.16 -4.73
N GLY A 104 7.75 -38.58 -4.48
CA GLY A 104 7.37 -37.26 -5.01
C GLY A 104 6.83 -36.40 -3.88
N LYS A 105 7.66 -35.56 -3.27
CA LYS A 105 7.13 -34.46 -2.43
C LYS A 105 6.26 -33.62 -3.37
N PRO A 106 4.95 -33.43 -3.10
CA PRO A 106 4.15 -32.56 -3.94
C PRO A 106 4.75 -31.15 -3.83
N SER A 107 5.25 -30.63 -4.95
CA SER A 107 5.64 -29.23 -5.05
C SER A 107 4.43 -28.39 -4.65
N PRO A 108 4.57 -27.42 -3.72
CA PRO A 108 3.47 -26.53 -3.40
C PRO A 108 3.03 -25.84 -4.70
N ILE A 109 1.72 -25.80 -4.94
CA ILE A 109 1.12 -25.15 -6.11
C ILE A 109 1.48 -23.67 -6.04
N GLN A 110 2.57 -23.20 -6.62
CA GLN A 110 2.91 -21.77 -6.54
C GLN A 110 1.82 -20.94 -7.21
N VAL A 111 1.26 -19.96 -6.48
CA VAL A 111 0.36 -18.97 -7.07
C VAL A 111 1.21 -18.09 -7.99
N LYS A 112 1.04 -18.24 -9.31
CA LYS A 112 1.79 -17.46 -10.30
C LYS A 112 1.15 -16.09 -10.52
N GLY A 113 1.97 -15.08 -10.75
CA GLY A 113 1.54 -13.76 -11.23
C GLY A 113 1.31 -12.69 -10.16
N VAL A 114 1.61 -12.94 -8.89
CA VAL A 114 1.49 -11.90 -7.85
C VAL A 114 2.72 -11.00 -7.87
N ILE A 115 2.60 -9.84 -8.51
CA ILE A 115 3.64 -8.82 -8.54
C ILE A 115 3.58 -7.97 -7.26
N ALA A 116 4.74 -7.76 -6.64
CA ALA A 116 4.89 -6.87 -5.51
C ALA A 116 6.08 -5.93 -5.70
N SER A 117 6.02 -4.76 -5.07
CA SER A 117 7.08 -3.77 -5.07
C SER A 117 7.36 -3.29 -3.66
N GLU A 118 8.62 -3.02 -3.36
CA GLU A 118 9.09 -2.57 -2.04
C GLU A 118 10.03 -1.36 -2.18
N LEU A 119 9.79 -0.32 -1.36
CA LEU A 119 10.72 0.80 -1.20
C LEU A 119 11.80 0.42 -0.19
N VAL A 120 13.06 0.37 -0.61
CA VAL A 120 14.20 -0.02 0.23
C VAL A 120 15.28 1.04 0.24
N MET A 121 16.04 1.11 1.34
CA MET A 121 17.19 2.00 1.46
C MET A 121 18.47 1.21 1.24
N LEU A 122 19.36 1.74 0.40
CA LEU A 122 20.71 1.22 0.21
C LEU A 122 21.58 1.59 1.42
N ALA A 123 22.05 0.62 2.18
CA ALA A 123 22.99 0.79 3.28
C ALA A 123 24.45 0.85 2.78
N GLY A 124 24.77 0.12 1.72
CA GLY A 124 26.13 0.07 1.17
C GLY A 124 26.17 -0.60 -0.20
N VAL A 125 27.32 -0.47 -0.87
CA VAL A 125 27.62 -1.15 -2.12
C VAL A 125 28.99 -1.78 -1.98
N GLU A 126 29.07 -3.09 -2.18
CA GLU A 126 30.32 -3.81 -2.30
C GLU A 126 30.58 -4.07 -3.78
N GLN A 127 31.84 -3.99 -4.20
CA GLN A 127 32.23 -4.28 -5.58
C GLN A 127 33.42 -5.24 -5.54
N GLY A 128 33.28 -6.37 -6.20
CA GLY A 128 34.25 -7.46 -6.12
C GLY A 128 33.79 -8.67 -6.92
N TYR A 129 34.56 -9.75 -6.84
CA TYR A 129 34.24 -11.08 -7.39
C TYR A 129 34.29 -12.16 -6.29
N GLU A 130 34.52 -11.74 -5.04
CA GLU A 130 34.56 -12.57 -3.84
C GLU A 130 33.88 -11.75 -2.73
N PHE A 131 32.76 -12.24 -2.20
CA PHE A 131 32.01 -11.61 -1.12
C PHE A 131 32.05 -12.47 0.13
N GLU A 132 32.08 -11.83 1.29
CA GLU A 132 32.14 -12.53 2.57
C GLU A 132 30.93 -13.46 2.74
N GLY A 133 31.20 -14.73 3.07
CA GLY A 133 30.18 -15.78 3.22
C GLY A 133 29.79 -16.52 1.93
N GLU A 134 30.32 -16.13 0.77
CA GLU A 134 30.09 -16.80 -0.51
C GLU A 134 31.40 -17.43 -1.02
N GLY A 135 31.33 -18.68 -1.48
CA GLY A 135 32.49 -19.38 -2.00
C GLY A 135 32.93 -18.84 -3.36
N LYS A 136 34.24 -18.86 -3.63
CA LYS A 136 34.79 -18.45 -4.93
C LYS A 136 34.19 -19.28 -6.07
N LEU A 137 33.46 -18.63 -6.98
CA LEU A 137 32.94 -19.26 -8.18
C LEU A 137 33.97 -19.20 -9.32
N PRO A 138 34.33 -20.35 -9.95
CA PRO A 138 35.27 -20.34 -11.07
C PRO A 138 34.76 -19.49 -12.24
N GLY A 139 35.56 -18.51 -12.66
CA GLY A 139 35.24 -17.66 -13.81
C GLY A 139 34.36 -16.43 -13.50
N ASP A 140 34.10 -16.16 -12.22
CA ASP A 140 33.36 -14.98 -11.79
C ASP A 140 34.09 -13.68 -12.14
N LYS A 141 33.32 -12.62 -12.39
CA LYS A 141 33.79 -11.29 -12.80
C LYS A 141 33.44 -10.28 -11.72
N THR A 142 34.19 -9.18 -11.68
CA THR A 142 33.86 -8.08 -10.78
C THR A 142 32.45 -7.56 -11.04
N HIS A 143 31.62 -7.60 -10.01
CA HIS A 143 30.24 -7.15 -10.04
C HIS A 143 29.88 -6.42 -8.74
N SER A 144 28.68 -5.85 -8.70
CA SER A 144 28.19 -5.07 -7.55
C SER A 144 27.23 -5.88 -6.69
N ARG A 145 27.38 -5.76 -5.37
CA ARG A 145 26.45 -6.28 -4.36
C ARG A 145 25.87 -5.12 -3.56
N LEU A 146 24.56 -5.00 -3.59
CA LEU A 146 23.81 -3.98 -2.87
C LEU A 146 23.46 -4.49 -1.48
N LEU A 147 23.87 -3.75 -0.44
CA LEU A 147 23.48 -4.02 0.94
C LEU A 147 22.31 -3.12 1.30
N LEU A 148 21.19 -3.70 1.69
CA LEU A 148 19.98 -2.99 2.09
C LEU A 148 19.97 -2.73 3.60
N ALA A 149 19.41 -1.60 4.01
CA ALA A 149 19.28 -1.25 5.43
C ALA A 149 18.31 -2.16 6.19
N ALA A 150 17.36 -2.79 5.47
CA ALA A 150 16.48 -3.82 5.97
C ALA A 150 16.37 -4.92 4.90
N ALA A 151 16.16 -6.16 5.34
CA ALA A 151 15.89 -7.26 4.43
C ALA A 151 14.59 -7.03 3.66
N LEU A 152 14.53 -7.51 2.42
CA LEU A 152 13.29 -7.59 1.65
C LEU A 152 12.23 -8.35 2.45
N LYS A 153 11.01 -7.81 2.47
CA LYS A 153 9.86 -8.46 3.10
C LYS A 153 9.44 -9.69 2.31
N TYR A 154 9.59 -9.65 0.99
CA TYR A 154 9.23 -10.74 0.09
C TYR A 154 10.46 -11.41 -0.52
N CYS A 155 10.25 -12.64 -1.00
CA CYS A 155 11.16 -13.30 -1.92
C CYS A 155 10.63 -13.17 -3.34
N TYR A 156 11.49 -12.80 -4.27
CA TYR A 156 11.12 -12.57 -5.66
C TYR A 156 11.70 -13.62 -6.60
N LYS A 157 10.93 -13.97 -7.63
CA LYS A 157 11.40 -14.81 -8.72
C LYS A 157 12.46 -14.05 -9.53
N ARG A 158 13.70 -14.55 -9.54
CA ARG A 158 14.90 -13.79 -9.98
C ARG A 158 14.79 -13.20 -11.39
N ASP A 159 14.22 -13.93 -12.33
CA ASP A 159 14.05 -13.52 -13.73
C ASP A 159 12.99 -12.42 -13.93
N THR A 160 12.23 -12.07 -12.88
CA THR A 160 11.21 -11.01 -12.91
C THR A 160 11.63 -9.76 -12.16
N VAL A 161 12.77 -9.77 -11.46
CA VAL A 161 13.18 -8.68 -10.57
C VAL A 161 13.67 -7.48 -11.37
N ILE A 162 13.10 -6.32 -11.06
CA ILE A 162 13.54 -5.01 -11.53
C ILE A 162 13.92 -4.17 -10.32
N ILE A 163 15.14 -3.61 -10.35
CA ILE A 163 15.64 -2.68 -9.33
C ILE A 163 15.66 -1.27 -9.93
N TYR A 164 14.79 -0.39 -9.42
CA TYR A 164 14.75 1.02 -9.81
C TYR A 164 15.68 1.83 -8.92
N GLY A 165 16.74 2.40 -9.51
CA GLY A 165 17.73 3.24 -8.80
C GLY A 165 17.51 4.76 -8.91
N ASN A 166 16.60 5.18 -9.78
CA ASN A 166 16.22 6.56 -10.09
C ASN A 166 14.87 6.93 -9.45
N VAL A 167 14.70 6.61 -8.17
CA VAL A 167 13.45 6.82 -7.44
C VAL A 167 13.33 8.29 -7.02
N ALA A 168 12.17 8.89 -7.28
CA ALA A 168 11.83 10.23 -6.80
C ALA A 168 10.51 10.17 -6.02
N LYS A 169 10.43 10.94 -4.94
CA LYS A 169 9.19 11.11 -4.19
C LYS A 169 8.22 11.97 -5.01
N ALA A 170 6.99 11.49 -5.16
CA ALA A 170 5.91 12.21 -5.81
C ALA A 170 4.71 12.32 -4.88
N THR A 171 3.98 13.44 -4.98
CA THR A 171 2.73 13.70 -4.24
C THR A 171 1.71 14.33 -5.21
N HIS A 172 0.42 14.27 -4.91
CA HIS A 172 -0.64 14.77 -5.80
C HIS A 172 -0.77 16.31 -5.81
N GLY A 173 -1.19 16.88 -6.95
CA GLY A 173 -1.50 18.30 -7.15
C GLY A 173 -0.63 18.98 -8.22
N GLU A 174 -1.20 19.93 -8.95
CA GLU A 174 -0.53 20.72 -10.00
C GLU A 174 -0.03 22.05 -9.43
N THR A 175 1.20 22.47 -9.76
CA THR A 175 1.74 23.75 -9.26
C THR A 175 1.17 24.93 -10.05
N ARG A 176 0.71 25.95 -9.32
CA ARG A 176 0.21 27.23 -9.82
C ARG A 176 1.10 28.36 -9.34
N ASN A 177 1.36 29.32 -10.22
CA ASN A 177 2.00 30.58 -9.89
C ASN A 177 1.08 31.70 -10.40
N GLU A 178 0.55 32.51 -9.49
CA GLU A 178 -0.40 33.55 -9.84
C GLU A 178 -0.15 34.86 -9.09
N VAL A 179 -0.40 35.96 -9.80
CA VAL A 179 -0.50 37.29 -9.21
C VAL A 179 -1.92 37.44 -8.64
N LEU A 180 -2.02 37.57 -7.32
CA LEU A 180 -3.29 37.78 -6.63
C LEU A 180 -3.78 39.22 -6.79
N GLY A 181 -2.87 40.19 -6.76
CA GLY A 181 -3.17 41.59 -7.03
C GLY A 181 -2.23 42.56 -6.33
N SER A 182 -2.72 43.78 -6.11
CA SER A 182 -1.96 44.92 -5.58
C SER A 182 -2.25 45.15 -4.10
N GLY A 183 -1.20 45.15 -3.28
CA GLY A 183 -1.26 45.53 -1.87
C GLY A 183 -1.58 47.01 -1.70
N ASP A 184 -2.32 47.35 -0.64
CA ASP A 184 -2.68 48.71 -0.27
C ASP A 184 -2.53 48.89 1.24
N GLY A 185 -1.47 49.60 1.67
CA GLY A 185 -1.17 49.81 3.09
C GLY A 185 -2.19 50.64 3.85
N SER A 186 -3.11 51.32 3.15
CA SER A 186 -4.23 52.01 3.78
C SER A 186 -5.35 51.05 4.22
N LYS A 187 -5.45 49.88 3.59
CA LYS A 187 -6.53 48.90 3.84
C LYS A 187 -6.16 47.95 4.97
N ALA A 188 -7.04 47.85 5.95
CA ALA A 188 -7.00 46.81 6.96
C ALA A 188 -7.64 45.52 6.44
N LEU A 189 -7.12 44.35 6.87
CA LEU A 189 -7.70 43.04 6.55
C LEU A 189 -7.92 42.83 5.04
N GLN A 190 -7.02 43.35 4.21
CA GLN A 190 -7.10 43.16 2.76
C GLN A 190 -7.10 41.65 2.45
N GLN A 191 -7.88 41.25 1.45
CA GLN A 191 -8.11 39.85 1.13
C GLN A 191 -7.91 39.58 -0.36
N PHE A 192 -7.44 38.38 -0.66
CA PHE A 192 -7.30 37.89 -2.02
C PHE A 192 -7.69 36.42 -2.07
N THR A 193 -8.43 36.05 -3.10
CA THR A 193 -8.87 34.67 -3.28
C THR A 193 -8.03 33.98 -4.33
N LEU A 194 -7.59 32.75 -4.03
CA LEU A 194 -6.87 31.91 -4.98
C LEU A 194 -7.77 31.59 -6.18
N ARG A 195 -7.22 31.66 -7.39
CA ARG A 195 -8.03 31.53 -8.62
C ARG A 195 -8.31 30.08 -9.00
N GLN A 196 -7.47 29.14 -8.56
CA GLN A 196 -7.56 27.71 -8.89
C GLN A 196 -7.83 26.88 -7.63
N PRO A 197 -9.09 26.72 -7.20
CA PRO A 197 -9.43 25.79 -6.14
C PRO A 197 -9.29 24.32 -6.61
N PRO A 198 -9.23 23.36 -5.68
CA PRO A 198 -8.96 23.52 -4.25
C PRO A 198 -7.45 23.66 -3.97
N LEU A 199 -7.08 24.36 -2.89
CA LEU A 199 -5.70 24.41 -2.39
C LEU A 199 -5.25 23.04 -1.89
N THR A 200 -4.08 22.58 -2.33
CA THR A 200 -3.48 21.32 -1.89
C THR A 200 -2.86 21.46 -0.50
N PHE A 201 -3.12 20.47 0.33
CA PHE A 201 -2.44 20.23 1.60
C PHE A 201 -1.68 18.90 1.53
N VAL A 202 -0.51 18.87 2.14
CA VAL A 202 0.33 17.66 2.26
C VAL A 202 0.32 17.21 3.72
N SER A 203 0.48 15.90 3.95
CA SER A 203 0.58 15.39 5.32
C SER A 203 1.80 15.99 6.04
N ALA A 204 1.62 16.37 7.29
CA ALA A 204 2.65 16.92 8.15
C ALA A 204 2.54 16.40 9.58
N ALA A 205 3.68 16.25 10.26
CA ALA A 205 3.74 15.83 11.66
C ALA A 205 3.48 17.01 12.61
N ASN A 206 2.28 17.58 12.54
CA ASN A 206 1.82 18.68 13.38
C ASN A 206 0.41 18.39 13.92
N ALA A 207 -0.14 19.25 14.78
CA ALA A 207 -1.44 19.04 15.41
C ALA A 207 -2.61 18.94 14.41
N ALA A 208 -2.51 19.53 13.23
CA ALA A 208 -3.53 19.44 12.17
C ALA A 208 -3.36 18.19 11.28
N GLY A 209 -2.23 17.49 11.36
CA GLY A 209 -1.86 16.39 10.47
C GLY A 209 -1.57 16.82 9.02
N MET A 210 -1.59 18.12 8.72
CA MET A 210 -1.49 18.67 7.36
C MET A 210 -0.76 20.01 7.33
N GLU A 211 -0.18 20.32 6.18
CA GLU A 211 0.45 21.60 5.88
C GLU A 211 0.02 22.10 4.50
N SER A 212 -0.28 23.39 4.42
CA SER A 212 -0.65 24.08 3.20
C SER A 212 0.54 24.17 2.24
N THR A 213 0.30 23.94 0.95
CA THR A 213 1.32 24.17 -0.09
C THR A 213 1.50 25.64 -0.48
N LEU A 214 0.71 26.54 0.12
CA LEU A 214 0.69 27.96 -0.22
C LEU A 214 1.94 28.69 0.27
N VAL A 215 2.71 29.20 -0.69
CA VAL A 215 3.80 30.15 -0.48
C VAL A 215 3.37 31.49 -1.02
N LEU A 216 3.24 32.48 -0.13
CA LEU A 216 2.84 33.83 -0.47
C LEU A 216 4.03 34.78 -0.38
N ARG A 217 4.26 35.57 -1.43
CA ARG A 217 5.29 36.61 -1.47
C ARG A 217 4.67 37.96 -1.73
N VAL A 218 5.15 38.97 -1.01
CA VAL A 218 4.80 40.37 -1.23
C VAL A 218 6.07 41.17 -1.42
N ASN A 219 6.22 41.84 -2.56
CA ASN A 219 7.50 42.46 -2.98
C ASN A 219 8.67 41.45 -2.87
N ASP A 220 8.49 40.24 -3.40
CA ASP A 220 9.43 39.12 -3.33
C ASP A 220 9.79 38.59 -1.93
N VAL A 221 9.26 39.18 -0.87
CA VAL A 221 9.45 38.74 0.52
C VAL A 221 8.36 37.76 0.91
N GLN A 222 8.74 36.60 1.45
CA GLN A 222 7.79 35.60 1.92
C GLN A 222 7.03 36.06 3.16
N TRP A 223 5.71 35.87 3.11
CA TRP A 223 4.80 35.97 4.24
C TRP A 223 4.44 34.56 4.70
N HIS A 224 4.19 34.39 6.00
CA HIS A 224 3.95 33.07 6.59
C HIS A 224 2.50 32.90 7.01
N GLU A 225 1.93 31.73 6.76
CA GLU A 225 0.59 31.40 7.24
C GLU A 225 0.57 31.33 8.78
N ALA A 226 -0.55 31.72 9.37
CA ALA A 226 -0.83 31.63 10.78
C ALA A 226 -2.23 31.03 11.00
N TYR A 227 -2.43 30.39 12.15
CA TYR A 227 -3.75 29.87 12.53
C TYR A 227 -4.75 31.01 12.82
N SER A 228 -4.27 32.10 13.43
CA SER A 228 -5.09 33.25 13.78
C SER A 228 -4.31 34.55 13.68
N LEU A 229 -5.03 35.65 13.42
CA LEU A 229 -4.46 37.00 13.55
C LEU A 229 -4.32 37.43 15.02
N ALA A 230 -5.00 36.75 15.94
CA ALA A 230 -4.87 37.02 17.37
C ALA A 230 -3.42 36.78 17.84
N GLY A 231 -2.89 37.67 18.66
CA GLY A 231 -1.53 37.58 19.19
C GLY A 231 -0.41 37.99 18.21
N LEU A 232 -0.73 38.37 16.97
CA LEU A 232 0.27 38.87 16.03
C LEU A 232 0.63 40.34 16.31
N LEU A 233 1.91 40.68 16.23
CA LEU A 233 2.38 42.07 16.29
C LEU A 233 2.17 42.78 14.94
N PRO A 234 2.09 44.13 14.92
CA PRO A 234 1.98 44.94 13.70
C PRO A 234 3.05 44.69 12.64
N THR A 235 4.22 44.17 13.04
CA THR A 235 5.36 43.90 12.15
C THR A 235 5.39 42.46 11.63
N HIS A 236 4.53 41.57 12.15
CA HIS A 236 4.49 40.18 11.73
C HIS A 236 3.92 40.07 10.31
N ARG A 237 4.78 39.72 9.35
CA ARG A 237 4.43 39.36 7.97
C ARG A 237 3.74 38.00 7.91
N LYS A 238 2.52 37.95 8.43
CA LYS A 238 1.70 36.74 8.43
C LYS A 238 0.31 37.00 7.87
N PHE A 239 -0.30 35.94 7.37
CA PHE A 239 -1.67 35.93 6.87
C PHE A 239 -2.40 34.71 7.43
N ILE A 240 -3.72 34.71 7.36
CA ILE A 240 -4.55 33.51 7.61
C ILE A 240 -5.26 33.12 6.32
N THR A 241 -5.68 31.87 6.22
CA THR A 241 -6.53 31.39 5.12
C THR A 241 -7.94 31.09 5.63
N LYS A 242 -8.91 31.19 4.72
CA LYS A 242 -10.29 30.78 4.91
C LYS A 242 -10.73 30.02 3.67
N THR A 243 -11.27 28.83 3.83
CA THR A 243 -11.79 28.02 2.73
C THR A 243 -13.29 27.87 2.90
N ASP A 244 -14.06 28.19 1.87
CA ASP A 244 -15.51 28.04 1.88
C ASP A 244 -15.94 26.61 1.47
N ASP A 245 -17.26 26.39 1.41
CA ASP A 245 -17.86 25.11 1.07
C ASP A 245 -17.50 24.65 -0.35
N ASP A 246 -17.32 25.60 -1.28
CA ASP A 246 -16.92 25.36 -2.67
C ASP A 246 -15.41 25.11 -2.84
N GLY A 247 -14.64 25.10 -1.74
CA GLY A 247 -13.20 24.86 -1.75
C GLY A 247 -12.37 26.08 -2.16
N LYS A 248 -12.99 27.26 -2.25
CA LYS A 248 -12.33 28.50 -2.61
C LYS A 248 -11.58 29.06 -1.41
N THR A 249 -10.27 29.20 -1.55
CA THR A 249 -9.41 29.66 -0.45
C THR A 249 -9.10 31.15 -0.57
N THR A 250 -9.44 31.91 0.47
CA THR A 250 -9.19 33.35 0.59
C THR A 250 -8.12 33.62 1.64
N VAL A 251 -7.08 34.33 1.23
CA VAL A 251 -6.02 34.83 2.09
C VAL A 251 -6.46 36.14 2.73
N VAL A 252 -6.27 36.28 4.03
CA VAL A 252 -6.62 37.47 4.81
C VAL A 252 -5.40 37.99 5.56
N PHE A 253 -5.04 39.25 5.30
CA PHE A 253 -3.89 39.93 5.90
C PHE A 253 -4.24 40.63 7.21
N GLY A 254 -3.22 41.16 7.90
CA GLY A 254 -3.38 41.88 9.15
C GLY A 254 -4.06 43.26 9.00
N ASN A 255 -4.44 43.84 10.13
CA ASN A 255 -5.04 45.18 10.20
C ASN A 255 -4.05 46.27 10.64
N GLY A 256 -2.77 45.93 10.86
CA GLY A 256 -1.73 46.85 11.36
C GLY A 256 -1.68 46.98 12.88
N GLN A 257 -2.60 46.35 13.61
CA GLN A 257 -2.52 46.13 15.05
C GLN A 257 -2.25 44.66 15.37
N ARG A 258 -2.98 43.79 14.67
CA ARG A 258 -2.89 42.33 14.69
C ARG A 258 -2.41 41.87 13.32
N GLY A 259 -1.10 41.67 13.21
CA GLY A 259 -0.41 41.36 11.95
C GLY A 259 -0.19 42.59 11.07
N ALA A 260 0.82 42.49 10.20
CA ALA A 260 1.18 43.55 9.26
C ALA A 260 0.10 43.77 8.18
N ARG A 261 -0.09 45.04 7.80
CA ARG A 261 -0.78 45.39 6.56
C ARG A 261 0.14 45.16 5.38
N LEU A 262 -0.45 44.99 4.21
CA LEU A 262 0.31 44.90 2.98
C LEU A 262 1.03 46.22 2.68
N PRO A 263 2.30 46.21 2.25
CA PRO A 263 2.90 47.37 1.63
C PRO A 263 2.18 47.70 0.32
N THR A 264 1.97 49.00 0.06
CA THR A 264 1.40 49.45 -1.22
C THR A 264 2.34 49.10 -2.37
N GLY A 265 1.80 48.47 -3.41
CA GLY A 265 2.54 48.11 -4.62
C GLY A 265 1.60 47.65 -5.72
N GLN A 266 2.10 47.59 -6.96
CA GLN A 266 1.33 47.07 -8.10
C GLN A 266 1.65 45.60 -8.31
N GLU A 267 0.60 44.76 -8.37
CA GLU A 267 0.72 43.32 -8.67
C GLU A 267 1.76 42.59 -7.80
N ASN A 268 1.97 43.12 -6.59
CA ASN A 268 3.07 42.73 -5.76
C ASN A 268 2.74 41.56 -4.83
N VAL A 269 1.49 41.09 -4.81
CA VAL A 269 1.06 39.92 -4.04
C VAL A 269 1.03 38.71 -4.96
N ILE A 270 1.99 37.80 -4.78
CA ILE A 270 2.19 36.62 -5.62
C ILE A 270 2.01 35.37 -4.78
N ALA A 271 1.25 34.40 -5.28
CA ALA A 271 1.04 33.11 -4.65
C ALA A 271 1.59 31.99 -5.53
N VAL A 272 2.36 31.10 -4.90
CA VAL A 272 2.74 29.81 -5.47
C VAL A 272 2.12 28.73 -4.59
N TYR A 273 1.31 27.86 -5.18
CA TYR A 273 0.61 26.81 -4.44
C TYR A 273 0.34 25.63 -5.37
N ARG A 274 -0.21 24.54 -4.84
CA ARG A 274 -0.71 23.44 -5.66
C ARG A 274 -2.21 23.38 -5.62
N ASN A 275 -2.82 23.01 -6.74
CA ASN A 275 -4.25 22.72 -6.80
C ASN A 275 -4.52 21.23 -7.07
N GLY A 276 -5.53 20.70 -6.40
CA GLY A 276 -5.89 19.28 -6.41
C GLY A 276 -5.64 18.59 -5.07
N ILE A 277 -6.65 17.88 -4.58
CA ILE A 277 -6.62 17.08 -3.34
C ILE A 277 -7.43 15.81 -3.59
N GLY A 278 -7.51 14.94 -2.58
CA GLY A 278 -8.54 13.92 -2.60
C GLY A 278 -8.11 12.54 -3.02
N LYS A 279 -9.14 11.69 -3.14
CA LYS A 279 -9.06 10.34 -3.70
C LYS A 279 -8.48 10.26 -5.12
N PRO A 280 -8.61 11.28 -6.01
CA PRO A 280 -7.95 11.26 -7.32
C PRO A 280 -6.41 11.13 -7.25
N GLY A 281 -5.80 11.45 -6.10
CA GLY A 281 -4.38 11.20 -5.86
C GLY A 281 -4.01 9.75 -5.56
N ASN A 282 -4.98 8.88 -5.24
CA ASN A 282 -4.76 7.47 -4.90
C ASN A 282 -4.76 6.61 -6.16
N VAL A 283 -3.59 6.50 -6.79
CA VAL A 283 -3.40 5.70 -8.02
C VAL A 283 -2.75 4.37 -7.70
N LYS A 284 -3.17 3.32 -8.41
CA LYS A 284 -2.56 1.98 -8.32
C LYS A 284 -1.12 2.01 -8.83
N ALA A 285 -0.38 0.93 -8.56
CA ALA A 285 0.92 0.74 -9.19
C ALA A 285 0.79 0.80 -10.72
N ASP A 286 1.82 1.32 -11.37
CA ASP A 286 1.98 1.44 -12.82
C ASP A 286 0.93 2.30 -13.56
N GLN A 287 0.19 3.15 -12.84
CA GLN A 287 -0.79 4.08 -13.45
C GLN A 287 -0.19 5.42 -13.88
N ILE A 288 0.89 5.89 -13.24
CA ILE A 288 1.59 7.14 -13.59
C ILE A 288 2.60 6.83 -14.69
N THR A 289 2.17 6.88 -15.94
CA THR A 289 3.00 6.51 -17.11
C THR A 289 3.42 7.70 -17.97
N GLN A 290 2.91 8.91 -17.68
CA GLN A 290 3.12 10.09 -18.50
C GLN A 290 3.95 11.15 -17.79
N LEU A 291 4.87 11.76 -18.53
CA LEU A 291 5.66 12.90 -18.07
C LEU A 291 4.91 14.20 -18.38
N ALA A 292 4.65 15.00 -17.34
CA ALA A 292 4.05 16.33 -17.53
C ALA A 292 4.95 17.29 -18.33
N SER A 293 6.28 17.14 -18.19
CA SER A 293 7.29 17.87 -18.97
C SER A 293 8.43 16.93 -19.35
N ARG A 294 9.00 17.13 -20.54
CA ARG A 294 10.16 16.34 -20.99
C ARG A 294 11.42 16.85 -20.28
N GLN A 295 11.89 16.10 -19.30
CA GLN A 295 13.17 16.33 -18.66
C GLN A 295 14.30 15.73 -19.48
N LEU A 296 15.45 16.41 -19.55
CA LEU A 296 16.61 15.92 -20.29
C LEU A 296 17.07 14.57 -19.73
N GLY A 297 17.23 13.57 -20.59
CA GLY A 297 17.68 12.22 -20.21
C GLY A 297 16.59 11.30 -19.63
N VAL A 298 15.33 11.76 -19.51
CA VAL A 298 14.21 10.93 -19.02
C VAL A 298 13.34 10.46 -20.18
N LYS A 299 13.29 9.14 -20.40
CA LYS A 299 12.51 8.53 -21.49
C LYS A 299 11.07 8.20 -21.10
N ALA A 300 10.86 7.72 -19.88
CA ALA A 300 9.57 7.28 -19.36
C ALA A 300 9.54 7.40 -17.84
N VAL A 301 8.34 7.35 -17.28
CA VAL A 301 8.10 7.30 -15.83
C VAL A 301 7.12 6.16 -15.56
N THR A 302 7.27 5.53 -14.39
CA THR A 302 6.27 4.62 -13.81
C THR A 302 6.26 4.81 -12.29
N ASN A 303 5.19 4.39 -11.63
CA ASN A 303 5.11 4.25 -10.19
C ASN A 303 4.96 2.77 -9.80
N PRO A 304 6.06 2.03 -9.55
CA PRO A 304 5.94 0.62 -9.18
C PRO A 304 5.22 0.39 -7.84
N LEU A 305 5.13 1.45 -7.04
CA LEU A 305 4.34 1.53 -5.81
C LEU A 305 3.08 2.37 -6.07
N ARG A 306 1.97 1.98 -5.47
CA ARG A 306 0.74 2.77 -5.49
C ARG A 306 0.91 4.05 -4.66
N ALA A 307 0.14 5.08 -4.99
CA ALA A 307 -0.03 6.24 -4.12
C ALA A 307 -1.23 6.01 -3.20
N SER A 308 -1.11 6.41 -1.93
CA SER A 308 -2.13 6.22 -0.91
C SER A 308 -2.18 7.41 0.06
N GLY A 309 -3.23 7.48 0.89
CA GLY A 309 -3.42 8.53 1.91
C GLY A 309 -4.05 9.82 1.41
N GLY A 310 -4.41 9.93 0.12
CA GLY A 310 -5.19 11.05 -0.40
C GLY A 310 -6.64 10.97 0.06
N ALA A 311 -7.12 12.00 0.75
CA ALA A 311 -8.48 12.10 1.27
C ALA A 311 -9.17 13.36 0.74
N ASP A 312 -10.46 13.23 0.45
CA ASP A 312 -11.29 14.37 0.06
C ASP A 312 -11.47 15.33 1.25
N LYS A 313 -11.91 16.55 0.95
CA LYS A 313 -12.22 17.55 1.97
C LYS A 313 -13.30 17.00 2.91
N GLU A 314 -13.11 17.26 4.20
CA GLU A 314 -14.14 16.98 5.21
C GLU A 314 -15.47 17.67 4.85
N ASN A 315 -16.57 16.91 4.93
CA ASN A 315 -17.90 17.44 4.70
C ASN A 315 -18.46 18.15 5.95
N ARG A 316 -19.56 18.87 5.80
CA ARG A 316 -20.16 19.67 6.88
C ARG A 316 -20.51 18.85 8.13
N ASP A 317 -20.99 17.63 7.95
CA ASP A 317 -21.47 16.81 9.07
C ASP A 317 -20.30 16.15 9.81
N GLN A 318 -19.24 15.74 9.09
CA GLN A 318 -17.96 15.35 9.67
C GLN A 318 -17.34 16.52 10.46
N ALA A 319 -17.28 17.72 9.87
CA ALA A 319 -16.74 18.92 10.52
C ALA A 319 -17.51 19.26 11.81
N ARG A 320 -18.84 19.06 11.83
CA ARG A 320 -19.65 19.24 13.06
C ARG A 320 -19.24 18.26 14.17
N GLN A 321 -18.88 17.02 13.83
CA GLN A 321 -18.46 16.00 14.79
C GLN A 321 -17.02 16.23 15.27
N ASN A 322 -16.13 16.67 14.39
CA ASN A 322 -14.71 16.77 14.67
C ASN A 322 -14.30 18.14 15.25
N ALA A 323 -15.03 19.23 14.97
CA ALA A 323 -14.70 20.57 15.48
C ALA A 323 -14.59 20.66 17.02
N PRO A 324 -15.45 20.00 17.83
CA PRO A 324 -15.28 19.97 19.27
C PRO A 324 -13.99 19.26 19.72
N LEU A 325 -13.60 18.19 19.02
CA LEU A 325 -12.40 17.40 19.34
C LEU A 325 -11.11 18.21 19.15
N ALA A 326 -11.09 19.09 18.16
CA ALA A 326 -9.95 19.97 17.89
C ALA A 326 -9.67 20.97 19.03
N VAL A 327 -10.65 21.24 19.91
CA VAL A 327 -10.51 22.16 21.05
C VAL A 327 -10.20 21.40 22.36
N THR A 328 -10.49 20.11 22.43
CA THR A 328 -10.23 19.29 23.62
C THR A 328 -8.79 18.77 23.69
N ALA A 329 -8.15 18.51 22.54
CA ALA A 329 -6.74 18.13 22.46
C ALA A 329 -5.82 19.37 22.57
N LEU A 330 -5.51 19.81 23.79
CA LEU A 330 -4.76 21.05 24.09
C LEU A 330 -3.24 20.95 23.85
N ASP A 331 -2.80 20.63 22.63
CA ASP A 331 -1.37 20.44 22.25
C ASP A 331 -0.60 19.42 23.11
N ARG A 332 -1.31 18.54 23.82
CA ARG A 332 -0.76 17.44 24.61
C ARG A 332 -1.75 16.29 24.73
N LEU A 333 -1.26 15.06 24.60
CA LEU A 333 -2.05 13.83 24.74
C LEU A 333 -1.78 13.22 26.12
N VAL A 334 -2.81 13.16 26.96
CA VAL A 334 -2.70 12.70 28.36
C VAL A 334 -3.52 11.44 28.58
N SER A 335 -4.79 11.46 28.20
CA SER A 335 -5.69 10.32 28.32
C SER A 335 -5.56 9.38 27.12
N THR A 336 -5.94 8.11 27.28
CA THR A 336 -6.01 7.18 26.14
C THR A 336 -6.93 7.70 25.03
N GLN A 337 -8.05 8.33 25.41
CA GLN A 337 -9.00 8.89 24.45
C GLN A 337 -8.38 10.05 23.64
N ASP A 338 -7.47 10.83 24.23
CA ASP A 338 -6.80 11.94 23.52
C ASP A 338 -6.04 11.44 22.29
N TYR A 339 -5.45 10.24 22.34
CA TYR A 339 -4.75 9.65 21.19
C TYR A 339 -5.72 9.29 20.06
N ALA A 340 -6.93 8.81 20.38
CA ALA A 340 -7.95 8.55 19.38
C ALA A 340 -8.50 9.86 18.79
N ASP A 341 -8.79 10.85 19.64
CA ASP A 341 -9.35 12.13 19.21
C ASP A 341 -8.35 12.89 18.33
N PHE A 342 -7.08 12.94 18.73
CA PHE A 342 -6.00 13.56 17.95
C PHE A 342 -5.80 12.88 16.59
N ALA A 343 -5.82 11.54 16.57
CA ALA A 343 -5.72 10.79 15.33
C ALA A 343 -6.94 11.06 14.42
N ARG A 344 -8.15 11.13 14.98
CA ARG A 344 -9.38 11.41 14.24
C ARG A 344 -9.42 12.84 13.66
N THR A 345 -8.83 13.82 14.33
CA THR A 345 -8.72 15.19 13.81
C THR A 345 -7.60 15.38 12.80
N SER A 346 -6.71 14.39 12.64
CA SER A 346 -5.64 14.45 11.66
C SER A 346 -6.17 14.26 10.25
N ALA A 347 -5.78 15.14 9.33
CA ALA A 347 -6.24 15.09 7.95
C ALA A 347 -6.01 13.72 7.30
N GLY A 348 -7.05 13.18 6.67
CA GLY A 348 -7.02 11.87 6.01
C GLY A 348 -7.37 10.68 6.90
N ILE A 349 -7.58 10.88 8.20
CA ILE A 349 -8.14 9.88 9.11
C ILE A 349 -9.65 10.11 9.26
N GLY A 350 -10.44 9.06 9.07
CA GLY A 350 -11.89 9.12 9.23
C GLY A 350 -12.35 8.61 10.60
N LYS A 351 -11.65 7.62 11.15
CA LYS A 351 -11.92 7.06 12.48
C LYS A 351 -10.64 6.69 13.18
N ALA A 352 -10.66 6.77 14.49
CA ALA A 352 -9.63 6.22 15.34
C ALA A 352 -10.24 5.68 16.63
N SER A 353 -9.57 4.68 17.19
CA SER A 353 -9.84 4.13 18.52
C SER A 353 -8.51 3.93 19.20
N ALA A 354 -8.44 4.19 20.50
CA ALA A 354 -7.24 3.99 21.29
C ALA A 354 -7.59 3.18 22.54
N ILE A 355 -6.75 2.20 22.83
CA ILE A 355 -6.88 1.34 24.00
C ILE A 355 -5.52 1.12 24.63
N ARG A 356 -5.48 1.06 25.97
CA ARG A 356 -4.28 0.71 26.69
C ARG A 356 -4.20 -0.81 26.78
N LEU A 357 -3.15 -1.38 26.22
CA LEU A 357 -2.91 -2.83 26.16
C LEU A 357 -1.54 -3.15 26.75
N SER A 358 -1.25 -4.43 26.93
CA SER A 358 0.10 -4.91 27.20
C SER A 358 0.61 -5.67 25.99
N ASP A 359 1.88 -5.48 25.65
CA ASP A 359 2.60 -6.29 24.65
C ASP A 359 3.27 -7.53 25.29
N GLY A 360 2.79 -7.94 26.47
CA GLY A 360 3.39 -8.99 27.30
C GLY A 360 4.53 -8.51 28.22
N TYR A 361 5.18 -7.39 27.91
CA TYR A 361 6.33 -6.88 28.67
C TYR A 361 6.07 -5.52 29.33
N ARG A 362 5.32 -4.66 28.65
CA ARG A 362 5.03 -3.30 29.09
C ARG A 362 3.61 -2.90 28.71
N GLN A 363 3.16 -1.79 29.26
CA GLN A 363 1.92 -1.15 28.87
C GLN A 363 2.17 -0.27 27.65
N ILE A 364 1.28 -0.34 26.67
CA ILE A 364 1.33 0.46 25.44
C ILE A 364 -0.02 1.11 25.19
N VAL A 365 -0.04 2.20 24.43
CA VAL A 365 -1.27 2.72 23.82
C VAL A 365 -1.33 2.21 22.39
N HIS A 366 -2.30 1.34 22.13
CA HIS A 366 -2.60 0.87 20.79
C HIS A 366 -3.66 1.77 20.17
N VAL A 367 -3.32 2.40 19.05
CA VAL A 367 -4.22 3.27 18.28
C VAL A 367 -4.57 2.57 16.98
N THR A 368 -5.82 2.20 16.80
CA THR A 368 -6.34 1.73 15.51
C THR A 368 -6.89 2.90 14.72
N ILE A 369 -6.47 3.04 13.45
CA ILE A 369 -6.91 4.10 12.54
C ILE A 369 -7.62 3.55 11.31
N ALA A 370 -8.57 4.32 10.79
CA ALA A 370 -9.20 4.09 9.49
C ALA A 370 -9.12 5.37 8.66
N GLY A 371 -8.76 5.26 7.38
CA GLY A 371 -8.73 6.40 6.48
C GLY A 371 -10.10 7.05 6.31
N ALA A 372 -10.11 8.33 5.93
CA ALA A 372 -11.36 9.03 5.61
C ALA A 372 -12.12 8.30 4.50
N GLU A 373 -13.39 7.97 4.74
CA GLU A 373 -14.19 7.11 3.84
C GLU A 373 -13.49 5.80 3.48
N ASP A 374 -12.74 5.27 4.45
CA ASP A 374 -12.05 3.99 4.36
C ASP A 374 -10.93 3.90 3.31
N ILE A 375 -10.35 5.04 2.91
CA ILE A 375 -9.19 5.04 2.02
C ILE A 375 -8.06 4.16 2.58
N LEU A 376 -7.38 3.45 1.69
CA LEU A 376 -6.21 2.66 2.06
C LEU A 376 -5.10 3.56 2.59
N ILE A 377 -4.54 3.19 3.73
CA ILE A 377 -3.36 3.80 4.34
C ILE A 377 -2.24 2.76 4.35
N GLU A 378 -1.20 2.97 3.55
CA GLU A 378 0.00 2.13 3.67
C GLU A 378 0.88 2.62 4.83
N LYS A 379 1.50 1.70 5.57
CA LYS A 379 2.46 2.05 6.64
C LYS A 379 3.68 2.82 6.12
N THR A 380 3.95 2.73 4.82
CA THR A 380 5.00 3.46 4.10
C THR A 380 4.57 4.87 3.68
N SER A 381 3.28 5.21 3.76
CA SER A 381 2.75 6.53 3.37
C SER A 381 3.21 7.64 4.32
N ASP A 382 3.28 8.86 3.79
CA ASP A 382 3.57 10.05 4.60
C ASP A 382 2.49 10.26 5.68
N LEU A 383 1.22 10.01 5.35
CA LEU A 383 0.11 10.11 6.29
C LEU A 383 0.36 9.28 7.55
N TYR A 384 0.66 7.99 7.38
CA TYR A 384 0.92 7.10 8.51
C TYR A 384 2.17 7.53 9.30
N ARG A 385 3.29 7.80 8.62
CA ARG A 385 4.55 8.16 9.28
C ARG A 385 4.46 9.46 10.06
N ASN A 386 3.82 10.48 9.47
CA ASN A 386 3.65 11.78 10.12
C ASN A 386 2.67 11.71 11.28
N LEU A 387 1.60 10.91 11.17
CA LEU A 387 0.68 10.68 12.29
C LEU A 387 1.38 9.98 13.45
N VAL A 388 2.14 8.92 13.19
CA VAL A 388 2.95 8.22 14.22
C VAL A 388 3.92 9.20 14.88
N LYS A 389 4.62 10.01 14.09
CA LYS A 389 5.53 11.03 14.61
C LYS A 389 4.80 12.07 15.46
N ALA A 390 3.65 12.57 15.02
CA ALA A 390 2.87 13.55 15.75
C ALA A 390 2.34 12.98 17.08
N LEU A 391 1.82 11.75 17.10
CA LEU A 391 1.38 11.08 18.33
C LEU A 391 2.53 10.94 19.33
N HIS A 392 3.75 10.69 18.87
CA HIS A 392 4.94 10.68 19.72
C HIS A 392 5.35 12.07 20.22
N ASP A 393 5.33 13.09 19.35
CA ASP A 393 5.76 14.45 19.68
C ASP A 393 4.80 15.14 20.67
N PHE A 394 3.50 14.92 20.54
CA PHE A 394 2.46 15.49 21.41
C PHE A 394 2.07 14.58 22.58
N GLY A 395 2.45 13.31 22.54
CA GLY A 395 2.18 12.32 23.60
C GLY A 395 3.23 12.29 24.70
N ASP A 396 3.11 11.29 25.59
CA ASP A 396 4.12 11.03 26.61
C ASP A 396 5.32 10.29 26.00
N PRO A 397 6.55 10.85 26.02
CA PRO A 397 7.72 10.22 25.42
C PRO A 397 8.11 8.87 26.04
N SER A 398 7.66 8.60 27.28
CA SER A 398 7.92 7.35 27.99
C SER A 398 6.88 6.26 27.71
N LEU A 399 5.76 6.62 27.08
CA LEU A 399 4.67 5.71 26.76
C LEU A 399 4.86 5.16 25.34
N PRO A 400 5.06 3.84 25.16
CA PRO A 400 5.12 3.26 23.84
C PRO A 400 3.76 3.36 23.16
N ILE A 401 3.77 3.81 21.91
CA ILE A 401 2.59 3.94 21.06
C ILE A 401 2.74 2.96 19.90
N GLN A 402 1.69 2.20 19.64
CA GLN A 402 1.59 1.35 18.45
C GLN A 402 0.39 1.81 17.64
N VAL A 403 0.61 2.17 16.38
CA VAL A 403 -0.46 2.59 15.48
C VAL A 403 -0.67 1.52 14.43
N GLU A 404 -1.90 1.02 14.30
CA GLU A 404 -2.25 0.03 13.30
C GLU A 404 -3.45 0.46 12.48
N VAL A 405 -3.47 0.07 11.22
CA VAL A 405 -4.65 0.27 10.38
C VAL A 405 -5.69 -0.77 10.78
N ARG A 406 -6.96 -0.34 10.83
CA ARG A 406 -8.11 -1.18 11.14
C ARG A 406 -8.17 -2.41 10.24
N LYS A 407 -8.73 -3.50 10.77
CA LYS A 407 -9.07 -4.69 9.99
C LYS A 407 -10.48 -4.56 9.42
N LEU A 408 -10.65 -4.71 8.10
CA LEU A 408 -11.97 -4.65 7.46
C LEU A 408 -12.70 -5.99 7.62
N LEU A 409 -13.94 -5.92 8.08
CA LEU A 409 -14.88 -7.04 8.07
C LEU A 409 -16.03 -6.68 7.12
N LEU A 410 -15.99 -7.24 5.91
CA LEU A 410 -16.99 -6.97 4.88
C LEU A 410 -18.28 -7.70 5.23
N LEU A 411 -19.35 -6.96 5.51
CA LEU A 411 -20.66 -7.54 5.78
C LEU A 411 -21.25 -8.13 4.50
N VAL A 412 -21.94 -9.25 4.63
CA VAL A 412 -22.68 -9.89 3.56
C VAL A 412 -24.07 -10.27 4.04
N ILE A 413 -25.09 -9.93 3.26
CA ILE A 413 -26.49 -10.25 3.53
C ILE A 413 -27.14 -10.88 2.29
N GLN A 414 -27.90 -11.95 2.53
CA GLN A 414 -28.81 -12.53 1.54
C GLN A 414 -30.21 -12.51 2.13
N ALA A 415 -31.15 -11.84 1.45
CA ALA A 415 -32.51 -11.69 1.95
C ALA A 415 -33.56 -11.70 0.83
N LYS A 416 -34.71 -12.29 1.12
CA LYS A 416 -35.92 -12.23 0.31
C LYS A 416 -36.84 -11.15 0.88
N VAL A 417 -37.29 -10.24 0.02
CA VAL A 417 -38.09 -9.10 0.45
C VAL A 417 -39.45 -9.17 -0.24
N ARG A 418 -40.53 -9.13 0.55
CA ARG A 418 -41.89 -9.00 0.05
C ARG A 418 -42.24 -7.53 -0.03
N VAL A 419 -42.63 -7.06 -1.21
CA VAL A 419 -43.13 -5.69 -1.40
C VAL A 419 -44.65 -5.64 -1.28
N LEU A 420 -45.17 -4.46 -0.91
CA LEU A 420 -46.61 -4.20 -0.89
C LEU A 420 -47.20 -4.31 -2.31
N PRO A 421 -48.48 -4.70 -2.47
CA PRO A 421 -49.08 -5.01 -3.78
C PRO A 421 -49.00 -3.88 -4.82
N ASP A 422 -49.06 -2.61 -4.38
CA ASP A 422 -49.06 -1.45 -5.27
C ASP A 422 -47.63 -0.97 -5.64
N TYR A 423 -46.60 -1.63 -5.12
CA TYR A 423 -45.20 -1.26 -5.31
C TYR A 423 -44.49 -2.21 -6.28
N LEU A 424 -43.65 -1.65 -7.15
CA LEU A 424 -42.81 -2.42 -8.06
C LEU A 424 -41.46 -2.74 -7.42
N TRP A 425 -41.03 -4.01 -7.52
CA TRP A 425 -39.75 -4.49 -6.99
C TRP A 425 -38.57 -3.63 -7.47
N GLU A 426 -38.54 -3.31 -8.76
CA GLU A 426 -37.47 -2.55 -9.43
C GLU A 426 -37.36 -1.11 -8.90
N LYS A 427 -38.38 -0.62 -8.19
CA LYS A 427 -38.38 0.70 -7.53
C LYS A 427 -38.10 0.63 -6.04
N VAL A 428 -38.36 -0.51 -5.40
CA VAL A 428 -38.15 -0.70 -3.96
C VAL A 428 -36.76 -1.28 -3.67
N GLU A 429 -36.29 -2.27 -4.43
CA GLU A 429 -34.98 -2.91 -4.21
C GLU A 429 -33.82 -1.91 -4.13
N PRO A 430 -33.71 -0.90 -5.03
CA PRO A 430 -32.62 0.07 -4.93
C PRO A 430 -32.70 0.93 -3.66
N LYS A 431 -33.91 1.21 -3.17
CA LYS A 431 -34.12 1.93 -1.91
C LYS A 431 -33.72 1.08 -0.70
N VAL A 432 -34.03 -0.21 -0.72
CA VAL A 432 -33.60 -1.18 0.31
C VAL A 432 -32.08 -1.28 0.35
N ARG A 433 -31.45 -1.44 -0.82
CA ARG A 433 -29.99 -1.46 -0.94
C ARG A 433 -29.36 -0.16 -0.43
N ALA A 434 -29.91 0.99 -0.81
CA ALA A 434 -29.44 2.29 -0.33
C ALA A 434 -29.58 2.43 1.20
N ALA A 435 -30.68 1.97 1.80
CA ALA A 435 -30.88 2.00 3.25
C ALA A 435 -29.87 1.13 4.01
N LEU A 436 -29.56 -0.06 3.50
CA LEU A 436 -28.51 -0.92 4.06
C LEU A 436 -27.12 -0.30 3.91
N LEU A 437 -26.79 0.21 2.72
CA LEU A 437 -25.52 0.88 2.46
C LEU A 437 -25.34 2.12 3.31
N ASP A 438 -26.38 2.92 3.53
CA ASP A 438 -26.34 4.10 4.40
C ASP A 438 -26.11 3.69 5.87
N ARG A 439 -26.93 2.75 6.38
CA ARG A 439 -26.90 2.33 7.78
C ARG A 439 -25.61 1.62 8.16
N PHE A 440 -25.09 0.76 7.29
CA PHE A 440 -23.85 0.02 7.50
C PHE A 440 -22.70 0.56 6.64
N SER A 441 -22.74 1.85 6.30
CA SER A 441 -21.64 2.55 5.63
C SER A 441 -20.43 2.72 6.56
N PHE A 442 -19.32 3.16 5.99
CA PHE A 442 -18.24 3.73 6.79
C PHE A 442 -18.74 4.84 7.73
N ALA A 443 -19.65 5.71 7.32
CA ALA A 443 -20.14 6.79 8.18
C ALA A 443 -21.07 6.29 9.31
N GLY A 444 -21.88 5.26 9.05
CA GLY A 444 -22.88 4.73 9.98
C GLY A 444 -22.37 3.72 11.00
N ARG A 445 -21.10 3.32 10.89
CA ARG A 445 -20.46 2.28 11.73
C ARG A 445 -19.31 2.86 12.53
N ASP A 446 -18.96 2.28 13.66
CA ASP A 446 -17.76 2.62 14.43
C ASP A 446 -16.78 1.44 14.51
N LEU A 447 -15.52 1.73 14.86
CA LEU A 447 -14.52 0.69 15.13
C LEU A 447 -14.96 -0.14 16.34
N GLY A 448 -14.92 -1.47 16.21
CA GLY A 448 -15.38 -2.40 17.25
C GLY A 448 -16.90 -2.42 17.45
N GLN A 449 -17.69 -1.88 16.53
CA GLN A 449 -19.15 -1.91 16.61
C GLN A 449 -19.72 -3.16 15.94
N ASP A 450 -20.42 -3.99 16.71
CA ASP A 450 -21.09 -5.19 16.20
C ASP A 450 -22.23 -4.89 15.23
N ALA A 451 -22.33 -5.66 14.15
CA ALA A 451 -23.46 -5.56 13.22
C ALA A 451 -24.56 -6.53 13.64
N LEU A 452 -25.76 -6.03 13.90
CA LEU A 452 -26.88 -6.83 14.36
C LEU A 452 -27.85 -7.14 13.22
N LEU A 453 -28.29 -8.40 13.14
CA LEU A 453 -29.28 -8.82 12.16
C LEU A 453 -30.59 -8.04 12.33
N SER A 454 -31.01 -7.77 13.57
CA SER A 454 -32.21 -6.99 13.86
C SER A 454 -32.11 -5.54 13.35
N GLU A 455 -30.91 -4.96 13.35
CA GLU A 455 -30.66 -3.64 12.80
C GLU A 455 -30.77 -3.65 11.27
N ALA A 456 -30.24 -4.69 10.61
CA ALA A 456 -30.38 -4.87 9.17
C ALA A 456 -31.85 -5.10 8.76
N ILE A 457 -32.57 -5.97 9.48
CA ILE A 457 -34.00 -6.19 9.26
C ILE A 457 -34.79 -4.88 9.44
N GLY A 458 -34.51 -4.13 10.50
CA GLY A 458 -35.15 -2.84 10.75
C GLY A 458 -34.88 -1.83 9.63
N ALA A 459 -33.64 -1.75 9.14
CA ALA A 459 -33.27 -0.88 8.02
C ALA A 459 -34.05 -1.23 6.73
N ILE A 460 -34.24 -2.52 6.45
CA ILE A 460 -35.02 -2.99 5.30
C ILE A 460 -36.52 -2.68 5.48
N GLN A 461 -37.08 -2.98 6.66
CA GLN A 461 -38.51 -2.82 6.92
C GLN A 461 -38.97 -1.35 7.01
N MET A 462 -38.05 -0.42 7.30
CA MET A 462 -38.36 1.02 7.28
C MET A 462 -38.51 1.60 5.87
N VAL A 463 -38.14 0.85 4.82
CA VAL A 463 -38.28 1.31 3.43
C VAL A 463 -39.74 1.23 3.00
N GLU A 464 -40.27 2.37 2.56
CA GLU A 464 -41.62 2.47 2.00
C GLU A 464 -41.81 1.50 0.83
N GLY A 465 -42.86 0.67 0.92
CA GLY A 465 -43.15 -0.38 -0.05
C GLY A 465 -42.71 -1.77 0.38
N VAL A 466 -41.97 -1.93 1.48
CA VAL A 466 -41.63 -3.25 2.04
C VAL A 466 -42.75 -3.73 2.98
N GLN A 467 -43.23 -4.95 2.76
CA GLN A 467 -44.20 -5.62 3.65
C GLN A 467 -43.50 -6.43 4.74
N PHE A 468 -42.52 -7.26 4.35
CA PHE A 468 -41.64 -7.98 5.28
C PHE A 468 -40.35 -8.41 4.57
N VAL A 469 -39.39 -8.89 5.37
CA VAL A 469 -38.12 -9.46 4.89
C VAL A 469 -37.86 -10.78 5.58
N ASP A 470 -37.39 -11.75 4.81
CA ASP A 470 -36.87 -13.04 5.26
C ASP A 470 -35.37 -13.10 4.94
N VAL A 471 -34.52 -13.23 5.95
CA VAL A 471 -33.06 -13.17 5.78
C VAL A 471 -32.49 -14.57 5.81
N ASP A 472 -31.95 -15.01 4.67
CA ASP A 472 -31.32 -16.32 4.53
C ASP A 472 -29.91 -16.33 5.17
N LYS A 473 -29.14 -15.23 5.03
CA LYS A 473 -27.74 -15.13 5.49
C LYS A 473 -27.38 -13.73 5.96
N PHE A 474 -26.56 -13.64 7.01
CA PHE A 474 -26.01 -12.39 7.51
C PHE A 474 -24.73 -12.68 8.30
N ASP A 475 -23.57 -12.33 7.73
CA ASP A 475 -22.26 -12.55 8.33
C ASP A 475 -21.23 -11.50 7.86
N GLY A 476 -20.03 -11.55 8.45
CA GLY A 476 -18.86 -10.80 8.00
C GLY A 476 -17.78 -11.70 7.43
N VAL A 477 -17.12 -11.25 6.37
CA VAL A 477 -15.96 -11.91 5.76
C VAL A 477 -14.74 -10.99 5.87
N ASP A 478 -13.60 -11.52 6.31
CA ASP A 478 -12.37 -10.73 6.31
C ASP A 478 -11.89 -10.41 4.89
N GLU A 479 -11.20 -9.29 4.74
CA GLU A 479 -10.72 -8.79 3.43
C GLU A 479 -9.80 -9.78 2.71
N GLN A 480 -9.01 -10.55 3.45
CA GLN A 480 -8.07 -11.52 2.87
C GLN A 480 -8.82 -12.68 2.20
N ARG A 481 -9.85 -13.24 2.84
CA ARG A 481 -10.72 -14.27 2.26
C ARG A 481 -11.47 -13.75 1.03
N VAL A 482 -11.85 -12.48 1.01
CA VAL A 482 -12.46 -11.86 -0.18
C VAL A 482 -11.45 -11.82 -1.33
N MET A 483 -10.21 -11.39 -1.07
CA MET A 483 -9.15 -11.36 -2.07
C MET A 483 -8.78 -12.75 -2.59
N GLU A 484 -8.74 -13.76 -1.72
CA GLU A 484 -8.52 -15.16 -2.08
C GLU A 484 -9.67 -15.72 -2.94
N ALA A 485 -10.91 -15.37 -2.61
CA ALA A 485 -12.09 -15.76 -3.39
C ALA A 485 -12.11 -15.10 -4.78
N LEU A 486 -11.67 -13.84 -4.89
CA LEU A 486 -11.59 -13.10 -6.17
C LEU A 486 -10.40 -13.51 -7.04
N ALA A 487 -9.32 -14.03 -6.45
CA ALA A 487 -8.14 -14.52 -7.18
C ALA A 487 -8.33 -15.92 -7.78
N GLY A 488 -9.40 -16.64 -7.40
CA GLY A 488 -9.81 -17.89 -8.04
C GLY A 488 -10.58 -17.65 -9.34
N ASP A 489 -10.32 -18.46 -10.36
CA ASP A 489 -10.95 -18.42 -11.70
C ASP A 489 -12.46 -18.75 -11.70
N GLU A 490 -13.08 -18.85 -10.51
CA GLU A 490 -14.51 -18.96 -10.34
C GLU A 490 -14.99 -17.83 -9.42
N THR A 491 -15.73 -16.87 -9.97
CA THR A 491 -16.58 -15.91 -9.26
C THR A 491 -17.62 -16.67 -8.41
N ARG A 492 -17.18 -17.22 -7.28
CA ARG A 492 -18.04 -17.90 -6.31
C ARG A 492 -18.61 -16.86 -5.35
N ASN A 493 -19.90 -16.57 -5.57
CA ASN A 493 -20.82 -15.92 -4.64
C ASN A 493 -20.37 -16.05 -3.18
N LEU A 494 -19.88 -14.94 -2.59
CA LEU A 494 -19.40 -14.84 -1.20
C LEU A 494 -20.42 -15.40 -0.20
N ALA A 495 -21.70 -15.35 -0.55
CA ALA A 495 -22.77 -15.91 0.26
C ALA A 495 -22.63 -17.42 0.52
N ARG A 496 -21.86 -18.19 -0.28
CA ARG A 496 -21.65 -19.62 -0.03
C ARG A 496 -20.80 -19.92 1.21
N PHE A 497 -20.02 -18.96 1.69
CA PHE A 497 -19.06 -19.13 2.78
C PHE A 497 -19.50 -18.48 4.09
N ILE A 498 -20.77 -18.04 4.15
CA ILE A 498 -21.32 -17.33 5.30
C ILE A 498 -22.59 -18.02 5.81
N ASP A 499 -22.83 -17.84 7.10
CA ASP A 499 -24.00 -18.37 7.80
C ASP A 499 -24.99 -17.25 8.17
N LEU A 500 -26.16 -17.65 8.66
CA LEU A 500 -27.08 -16.71 9.30
C LEU A 500 -26.66 -16.47 10.75
N LYS A 501 -26.05 -15.32 11.03
CA LYS A 501 -25.73 -14.90 12.40
C LYS A 501 -26.69 -13.81 12.87
N LYS A 502 -27.07 -13.88 14.15
CA LYS A 502 -27.85 -12.80 14.79
C LYS A 502 -26.99 -11.55 15.05
N ARG A 503 -25.68 -11.75 15.20
CA ARG A 503 -24.68 -10.74 15.49
C ARG A 503 -23.39 -11.11 14.78
N VAL A 504 -22.86 -10.17 13.99
CA VAL A 504 -21.51 -10.21 13.48
C VAL A 504 -20.66 -9.39 14.44
N MET A 505 -19.75 -10.06 15.15
CA MET A 505 -18.91 -9.40 16.14
C MET A 505 -17.79 -8.64 15.46
N ALA A 506 -17.65 -7.36 15.79
CA ALA A 506 -16.49 -6.55 15.43
C ALA A 506 -15.75 -6.21 16.71
N ARG A 507 -14.47 -6.55 16.81
CA ARG A 507 -13.70 -6.37 18.04
C ARG A 507 -13.00 -5.01 18.09
N LEU A 508 -12.89 -4.45 19.29
CA LEU A 508 -11.87 -3.43 19.55
C LEU A 508 -10.48 -4.09 19.56
N ALA A 509 -9.44 -3.28 19.48
CA ALA A 509 -8.09 -3.81 19.54
C ALA A 509 -7.87 -4.57 20.86
N GLU A 510 -7.29 -5.75 20.76
CA GLU A 510 -7.07 -6.64 21.90
C GLU A 510 -5.67 -7.26 21.81
N SER A 511 -5.04 -7.40 22.97
CA SER A 511 -3.87 -8.27 23.10
C SER A 511 -4.38 -9.69 23.27
N GLU A 512 -3.85 -10.62 22.48
CA GLU A 512 -4.07 -12.02 22.80
C GLU A 512 -3.40 -12.36 24.13
N THR A 513 -3.93 -13.36 24.85
CA THR A 513 -3.38 -13.80 26.15
C THR A 513 -2.03 -14.51 26.00
N ASP A 514 -1.65 -14.83 24.76
CA ASP A 514 -0.39 -15.42 24.39
C ASP A 514 0.65 -14.31 24.10
N PRO A 515 1.74 -14.20 24.89
CA PRO A 515 2.74 -13.15 24.73
C PRO A 515 3.53 -13.23 23.41
N ASP A 516 3.45 -14.35 22.67
CA ASP A 516 4.08 -14.51 21.36
C ASP A 516 3.18 -14.04 20.20
N LYS A 517 1.94 -13.60 20.47
CA LYS A 517 0.98 -13.20 19.44
C LYS A 517 0.85 -11.68 19.32
N GLU A 518 0.84 -11.20 18.08
CA GLU A 518 0.72 -9.79 17.76
C GLU A 518 -0.65 -9.22 18.19
N ILE A 519 -0.63 -7.99 18.72
CA ILE A 519 -1.83 -7.23 19.06
C ILE A 519 -2.69 -7.05 17.81
N GLN A 520 -3.96 -7.45 17.90
CA GLN A 520 -4.91 -7.33 16.81
C GLN A 520 -5.51 -5.91 16.82
N SER A 521 -5.57 -5.27 15.64
CA SER A 521 -6.20 -3.97 15.49
C SER A 521 -7.72 -4.07 15.54
N ALA A 522 -8.39 -2.97 15.87
CA ALA A 522 -9.85 -2.93 15.90
C ALA A 522 -10.45 -3.20 14.50
N GLU A 523 -11.59 -3.89 14.50
CA GLU A 523 -12.31 -4.28 13.30
C GLU A 523 -13.37 -3.23 12.92
N LEU A 524 -13.54 -2.99 11.62
CA LEU A 524 -14.66 -2.22 11.09
C LEU A 524 -15.58 -3.13 10.29
N ALA A 525 -16.80 -3.33 10.78
CA ALA A 525 -17.83 -4.08 10.08
C ALA A 525 -18.76 -3.16 9.27
N CYS A 526 -18.67 -3.21 7.94
CA CYS A 526 -19.47 -2.39 7.03
C CYS A 526 -19.76 -3.10 5.70
N PHE A 527 -20.79 -2.64 4.98
CA PHE A 527 -20.97 -2.98 3.57
C PHE A 527 -20.05 -2.11 2.70
N SER A 528 -19.61 -2.65 1.56
CA SER A 528 -18.87 -1.87 0.57
C SER A 528 -19.72 -1.68 -0.69
N PRO A 529 -19.89 -0.44 -1.19
CA PRO A 529 -20.56 -0.20 -2.46
C PRO A 529 -19.76 -0.74 -3.66
N ASP A 530 -18.45 -0.93 -3.50
CA ASP A 530 -17.56 -1.40 -4.57
C ASP A 530 -17.66 -2.92 -4.79
N VAL A 531 -18.27 -3.65 -3.85
CA VAL A 531 -18.46 -5.10 -3.90
C VAL A 531 -19.95 -5.42 -3.92
N THR A 532 -20.52 -5.47 -5.12
CA THR A 532 -21.96 -5.67 -5.34
C THR A 532 -22.51 -6.97 -4.74
N ASP A 533 -21.66 -7.99 -4.62
CA ASP A 533 -22.03 -9.33 -4.15
C ASP A 533 -22.18 -9.43 -2.62
N THR A 534 -22.09 -8.30 -1.91
CA THR A 534 -22.29 -8.23 -0.46
C THR A 534 -23.76 -8.08 -0.06
N ILE A 535 -24.61 -7.51 -0.93
CA ILE A 535 -26.04 -7.30 -0.67
C ILE A 535 -26.84 -8.01 -1.76
N ILE A 536 -27.32 -9.21 -1.44
CA ILE A 536 -28.07 -10.08 -2.35
C ILE A 536 -29.54 -10.03 -1.96
N LEU A 537 -30.34 -9.36 -2.77
CA LEU A 537 -31.78 -9.18 -2.55
C LEU A 537 -32.56 -9.87 -3.67
N SER A 538 -33.59 -10.62 -3.29
CA SER A 538 -34.52 -11.23 -4.24
C SER A 538 -35.97 -10.99 -3.81
N PRO A 539 -36.94 -10.98 -4.74
CA PRO A 539 -38.34 -10.90 -4.36
C PRO A 539 -38.74 -12.17 -3.58
N TYR A 540 -39.61 -12.00 -2.59
CA TYR A 540 -40.28 -13.12 -1.92
C TYR A 540 -41.51 -13.51 -2.76
N GLU A 541 -41.48 -14.69 -3.37
CA GLU A 541 -42.56 -15.22 -4.23
C GLU A 541 -43.89 -15.42 -3.49
#